data_AF-A0A967G806-F1
#
_entry.id   AF-A0A967G806-F1
#
_cell.length_a   1.000
_cell.length_b   1.000
_cell.length_c   1.000
_cell.angle_alpha   90.00
_cell.angle_beta   90.00
_cell.angle_gamma   90.00
#
_symmetry.space_group_name_H-M   'P 1'
#
loop_
_entity.id
_entity.type
_entity.pdbx_description
1 polymer ?
#
loop_
_entity_poly.entity_id
_entity_poly.type
_entity_poly.pdbx_seq_one_letter_code
_entity_poly.pdbx_strand_id
1 'polypeptide(L)'
;MENVRAAWIWAIDHGKFSLISRAVRSYCWLFETTGLLTEGIEQFDLLVSNLRLRKQNSEEEKVLGQALAQQSLLYFRKGLFDHAQK
;
A
#
# COMPACT_ATOMS: atom_id res chain seq x y z
N MET A 1 6.19 -2.07 15.29
CA MET A 1 5.53 -1.53 14.07
C MET A 1 6.10 -0.17 13.68
N GLU A 2 6.42 0.72 14.62
CA GLU A 2 7.00 2.05 14.36
C GLU A 2 8.12 2.09 13.31
N ASN A 3 9.13 1.22 13.46
CA ASN A 3 10.31 1.20 12.60
C ASN A 3 9.98 0.78 11.15
N VAL A 4 9.12 -0.23 10.98
CA VAL A 4 8.69 -0.69 9.66
C VAL A 4 7.83 0.38 8.99
N ARG A 5 6.93 1.02 9.75
CA ARG A 5 6.10 2.12 9.26
C ARG A 5 6.93 3.33 8.85
N ALA A 6 7.90 3.72 9.67
CA ALA A 6 8.80 4.83 9.36
C ALA A 6 9.62 4.55 8.09
N ALA A 7 10.13 3.32 7.94
CA ALA A 7 10.85 2.92 6.73
C ALA A 7 9.95 2.94 5.48
N TRP A 8 8.69 2.50 5.61
CA TRP A 8 7.69 2.55 4.55
C TRP A 8 7.40 3.98 4.09
N ILE A 9 7.10 4.89 5.04
CA ILE A 9 6.86 6.31 4.76
C ILE A 9 8.08 6.95 4.09
N TRP A 10 9.27 6.72 4.66
CA TRP A 10 10.51 7.23 4.09
C TRP A 10 10.72 6.75 2.65
N ALA A 11 10.45 5.48 2.36
CA ALA A 11 10.58 4.91 1.02
C ALA A 11 9.61 5.57 0.03
N ILE A 12 8.38 5.87 0.44
CA ILE A 12 7.39 6.58 -0.38
C ILE A 12 7.87 7.99 -0.69
N ASP A 13 8.27 8.74 0.33
CA ASP A 13 8.68 10.14 0.19
C ASP A 13 9.90 10.28 -0.73
N HIS A 14 10.84 9.33 -0.66
CA HIS A 14 12.07 9.31 -1.44
C HIS A 14 11.94 8.56 -2.77
N GLY A 15 10.73 8.17 -3.18
CA GLY A 15 10.46 7.52 -4.46
C GLY A 15 11.17 6.18 -4.65
N LYS A 16 11.38 5.42 -3.57
CA LYS A 16 12.01 4.08 -3.60
C LYS A 16 11.05 3.00 -4.09
N PHE A 17 10.39 3.24 -5.23
CA PHE A 17 9.31 2.41 -5.74
C PHE A 17 9.75 0.99 -6.12
N SER A 18 10.98 0.81 -6.58
CA SER A 18 11.56 -0.52 -6.80
C SER A 18 11.63 -1.37 -5.52
N LEU A 19 12.01 -0.74 -4.40
CA LEU A 19 12.03 -1.39 -3.09
C LEU A 19 10.60 -1.67 -2.61
N ILE A 20 9.69 -0.70 -2.76
CA ILE A 20 8.28 -0.84 -2.42
C ILE A 20 7.63 -1.99 -3.19
N SER A 21 7.87 -2.12 -4.50
CA SER A 21 7.31 -3.20 -5.32
C SER A 21 7.63 -4.59 -4.79
N ARG A 22 8.83 -4.75 -4.18
CA ARG A 22 9.27 -6.02 -3.58
C ARG A 22 8.67 -6.28 -2.21
N ALA A 23 8.34 -5.23 -1.46
CA ALA A 23 7.86 -5.31 -0.08
C ALA A 23 6.33 -5.17 0.06
N VAL A 24 5.63 -4.67 -0.96
CA VAL A 24 4.21 -4.29 -0.90
C VAL A 24 3.31 -5.44 -0.42
N ARG A 25 3.57 -6.67 -0.89
CA ARG A 25 2.79 -7.85 -0.49
C ARG A 25 3.08 -8.29 0.94
N SER A 26 4.34 -8.36 1.35
CA SER A 26 4.70 -8.74 2.72
C SER A 26 4.26 -7.69 3.73
N TYR A 27 4.24 -6.42 3.35
CA TYR A 27 3.70 -5.35 4.17
C TYR A 27 2.17 -5.46 4.33
N CYS A 28 1.43 -5.84 3.28
CA CYS A 28 0.00 -6.18 3.40
C CYS A 28 -0.24 -7.35 4.37
N TRP A 29 0.53 -8.43 4.24
CA TRP A 29 0.44 -9.60 5.13
C TRP A 29 0.66 -9.28 6.59
N LEU A 30 1.53 -8.32 6.90
CA LEU A 30 1.73 -7.84 8.26
C LEU A 30 0.43 -7.31 8.88
N PHE A 31 -0.36 -6.54 8.12
CA PHE A 31 -1.65 -6.02 8.59
C PHE A 31 -2.75 -7.09 8.63
N GLU A 32 -2.78 -8.01 7.66
CA GLU A 32 -3.71 -9.15 7.70
C GLU A 32 -3.46 -10.03 8.93
N THR A 33 -2.21 -10.38 9.22
CA THR A 33 -1.85 -11.31 10.31
C THR A 33 -1.97 -10.69 11.70
N THR A 34 -1.78 -9.38 11.82
CA THR A 34 -1.93 -8.65 13.10
C THR A 34 -3.36 -8.17 13.36
N GLY A 35 -4.26 -8.27 12.37
CA GLY A 35 -5.62 -7.73 12.44
C GLY A 35 -5.69 -6.20 12.36
N LEU A 36 -4.57 -5.52 12.12
CA LEU A 36 -4.47 -4.06 12.01
C LEU A 36 -4.95 -3.54 10.63
N LEU A 37 -6.14 -3.99 10.22
CA LEU A 37 -6.65 -3.74 8.86
C LEU A 37 -6.84 -2.25 8.55
N THR A 38 -7.32 -1.46 9.53
CA THR A 38 -7.49 -0.01 9.35
C THR A 38 -6.15 0.70 9.12
N GLU A 39 -5.14 0.42 9.95
CA GLU A 39 -3.80 1.00 9.79
C GLU A 39 -3.21 0.57 8.44
N GLY A 40 -3.38 -0.70 8.05
CA GLY A 40 -2.98 -1.17 6.73
C GLY A 40 -3.61 -0.36 5.60
N ILE A 41 -4.93 -0.18 5.62
CA ILE A 41 -5.65 0.63 4.61
C ILE A 41 -5.07 2.05 4.53
N GLU A 42 -4.85 2.71 5.67
CA GLU A 42 -4.26 4.06 5.73
C GLU A 42 -2.86 4.12 5.13
N GLN A 43 -2.01 3.12 5.40
CA GLN A 43 -0.67 3.03 4.83
C GLN A 43 -0.68 2.83 3.30
N PHE A 44 -1.66 2.08 2.78
CA PHE A 44 -1.86 1.90 1.34
C PHE A 44 -2.49 3.13 0.69
N ASP A 45 -3.39 3.84 1.36
CA ASP A 45 -3.96 5.11 0.89
C ASP A 45 -2.87 6.17 0.69
N LEU A 46 -1.88 6.23 1.60
CA LEU A 46 -0.72 7.10 1.47
C LEU A 46 0.08 6.79 0.19
N LEU A 47 0.40 5.51 -0.05
CA LEU A 47 1.14 5.07 -1.24
C LEU A 47 0.36 5.39 -2.53
N VAL A 48 -0.93 5.04 -2.58
CA VAL A 48 -1.79 5.26 -3.74
C VAL A 48 -1.92 6.75 -4.04
N SER A 49 -2.16 7.58 -3.02
CA SER A 49 -2.23 9.04 -3.17
C SER A 49 -0.92 9.61 -3.70
N ASN A 50 0.22 9.18 -3.16
CA ASN A 50 1.53 9.64 -3.60
C ASN A 50 1.82 9.28 -5.07
N LEU A 51 1.48 8.07 -5.49
CA LEU A 51 1.65 7.62 -6.87
C LEU A 51 0.71 8.35 -7.84
N ARG A 52 -0.56 8.57 -7.47
CA ARG A 52 -1.55 9.27 -8.32
C ARG A 52 -1.21 10.74 -8.58
N LEU A 53 -0.53 11.40 -7.65
CA LEU A 53 -0.12 12.80 -7.80
C LEU A 53 1.13 12.98 -8.68
N ARG A 54 1.82 11.90 -9.03
CA ARG A 54 3.04 11.92 -9.83
C ARG A 54 2.77 11.53 -11.28
N LYS A 55 3.59 12.02 -12.20
CA LYS A 55 3.63 11.49 -13.58
C LYS A 55 4.33 10.14 -13.54
N GLN A 56 3.55 9.07 -13.68
CA GLN A 56 4.03 7.71 -13.51
C GLN A 56 4.86 7.24 -14.71
N ASN A 57 5.92 6.49 -14.41
CA ASN A 57 6.57 5.61 -15.38
C ASN A 57 6.03 4.17 -15.22
N SER A 58 6.47 3.25 -16.08
CA SER A 58 6.00 1.86 -16.05
C SER A 58 6.22 1.13 -14.71
N GLU A 59 7.29 1.46 -13.97
CA GLU A 59 7.52 0.88 -12.63
C GLU A 59 6.52 1.43 -11.61
N GLU A 60 6.26 2.73 -11.63
CA GLU A 60 5.30 3.38 -10.73
C GLU A 60 3.86 2.92 -10.99
N GLU A 61 3.47 2.74 -12.26
CA GLU A 61 2.17 2.16 -12.63
C GLU A 61 2.01 0.74 -12.09
N LYS A 62 3.06 -0.08 -12.19
CA LYS A 62 3.07 -1.44 -11.64
C LYS A 62 2.91 -1.42 -10.12
N VAL A 63 3.64 -0.54 -9.42
CA VAL A 63 3.51 -0.40 -7.96
C VAL A 63 2.11 0.08 -7.59
N LEU A 64 1.52 1.01 -8.35
CA LEU A 64 0.15 1.46 -8.14
C LEU A 64 -0.84 0.31 -8.25
N GLY A 65 -0.73 -0.51 -9.31
CA GLY A 65 -1.59 -1.69 -9.48
C GLY A 65 -1.46 -2.69 -8.33
N GLN A 66 -0.22 -2.94 -7.87
CA GLN A 66 0.03 -3.80 -6.71
C GLN A 66 -0.58 -3.22 -5.43
N ALA A 67 -0.39 -1.92 -5.18
CA ALA A 67 -0.90 -1.22 -4.02
C ALA A 67 -2.43 -1.25 -3.97
N LEU A 68 -3.10 -0.97 -5.09
CA LEU A 68 -4.56 -1.04 -5.22
C LEU A 68 -5.07 -2.46 -4.95
N ALA A 69 -4.43 -3.49 -5.53
CA ALA A 69 -4.83 -4.88 -5.28
C ALA A 69 -4.72 -5.28 -3.79
N GLN A 70 -3.63 -4.88 -3.12
CA GLN A 70 -3.47 -5.13 -1.67
C GLN A 70 -4.48 -4.33 -0.85
N GLN A 71 -4.72 -3.07 -1.21
CA GLN A 71 -5.68 -2.22 -0.53
C GLN A 71 -7.11 -2.77 -0.63
N SER A 72 -7.53 -3.21 -1.83
CA SER A 72 -8.83 -3.85 -2.03
C SER A 72 -8.98 -5.13 -1.23
N LEU A 73 -7.90 -5.92 -1.08
CA LEU A 73 -7.90 -7.08 -0.21
C LEU A 73 -8.15 -6.68 1.26
N LEU A 74 -7.48 -5.64 1.77
CA LEU A 74 -7.70 -5.17 3.14
C LEU A 74 -9.12 -4.62 3.35
N TYR A 75 -9.66 -3.87 2.38
CA TYR A 75 -11.06 -3.43 2.40
C TYR A 75 -12.04 -4.62 2.44
N PHE A 76 -11.80 -5.63 1.60
CA PHE A 76 -12.60 -6.87 1.60
C PHE A 76 -12.52 -7.60 2.94
N ARG A 77 -11.33 -7.76 3.52
CA ARG A 77 -11.12 -8.40 4.83
C ARG A 77 -11.83 -7.67 5.96
N LYS A 78 -11.92 -6.34 5.88
CA LYS A 78 -12.64 -5.49 6.84
C LYS A 78 -14.15 -5.48 6.64
N GLY A 79 -14.67 -6.06 5.55
CA GLY A 79 -16.10 -6.06 5.21
C GLY A 79 -16.58 -4.78 4.51
N LEU A 80 -15.67 -3.93 4.04
CA LEU A 80 -15.97 -2.68 3.32
C LEU A 80 -16.01 -2.93 1.81
N PHE A 81 -16.96 -3.73 1.34
CA PHE A 81 -16.99 -4.25 -0.03
C PHE A 81 -17.08 -3.15 -1.11
N ASP A 82 -17.83 -2.09 -0.85
CA ASP A 82 -17.95 -0.95 -1.77
C ASP A 82 -16.59 -0.30 -2.06
N HIS A 83 -15.66 -0.35 -1.10
CA HIS A 83 -14.33 0.23 -1.23
C HIS A 83 -13.34 -0.71 -1.93
N ALA A 84 -13.67 -1.99 -2.06
CA ALA A 84 -12.82 -3.02 -2.67
C ALA A 84 -12.96 -3.12 -4.20
N GLN A 85 -13.95 -2.45 -4.81
CA GLN A 85 -14.23 -2.51 -6.25
C GLN A 85 -13.49 -1.46 -7.11
N LYS A 86 -12.54 -0.72 -6.53
CA LYS A 86 -11.84 0.39 -7.21
C LYS A 86 -10.88 -0.03 -8.31
#